data_AF-A0A1Y1X387-F1
#
_entry.id   AF-A0A1Y1X387-F1
#
_cell.length_a   1.000
_cell.length_b   1.000
_cell.length_c   1.000
_cell.angle_alpha   90.00
_cell.angle_beta   90.00
_cell.angle_gamma   90.00
#
_symmetry.space_group_name_H-M   'P 1'
#
loop_
_entity.id
_entity.type
_entity.pdbx_description
1 polymer ?
#
loop_
_entity_poly.entity_id
_entity_poly.type
_entity_poly.pdbx_seq_one_letter_code
_entity_poly.pdbx_strand_id
1 'polypeptide(L)'
;MKFFHLLFFVVIICTLQWETQHNFVNAAKNPENTYFPTNREGYSIIHNINSDKYDQALYIFEDFLFSKTKYYYLKGCRFNPENMAIYCEFKGNKGKSYRVKYSISRKTVTCFPTENKFTLAETGRNALGYISGFERTTGTKTMSRTIYLHSNGCDFNAHIYEFYIKEI
;
A
#
# COMPACT_ATOMS: atom_id res chain seq x y z
N MET A 1 52.80 -10.05 -32.12
CA MET A 1 51.36 -10.24 -32.38
C MET A 1 50.57 -10.87 -31.22
N LYS A 2 51.18 -11.65 -30.29
CA LYS A 2 50.45 -12.25 -29.15
C LYS A 2 49.95 -11.24 -28.09
N PHE A 3 50.65 -10.11 -27.92
CA PHE A 3 50.32 -9.08 -26.92
C PHE A 3 49.06 -8.28 -27.27
N PHE A 4 48.85 -8.00 -28.56
CA PHE A 4 47.65 -7.26 -29.03
C PHE A 4 46.37 -8.06 -28.85
N HIS A 5 46.41 -9.38 -29.03
CA HIS A 5 45.25 -10.23 -28.77
C HIS A 5 44.86 -10.23 -27.29
N LEU A 6 45.84 -10.30 -26.38
CA LEU A 6 45.59 -10.26 -24.94
C LEU A 6 44.91 -8.95 -24.53
N LEU A 7 45.38 -7.83 -25.07
CA LEU A 7 44.82 -6.50 -24.78
C LEU A 7 43.39 -6.36 -25.30
N PHE A 8 43.10 -6.92 -26.48
CA PHE A 8 41.73 -6.97 -27.02
C PHE A 8 40.78 -7.79 -26.15
N PHE A 9 41.23 -8.96 -25.63
CA PHE A 9 40.39 -9.76 -24.73
C PHE A 9 40.12 -9.05 -23.41
N VAL A 10 41.11 -8.35 -22.84
CA VAL A 10 40.92 -7.57 -21.61
C VAL A 10 39.91 -6.45 -21.82
N VAL A 11 40.01 -5.70 -22.93
CA VAL A 11 39.04 -4.64 -23.26
C VAL A 11 37.63 -5.20 -23.42
N ILE A 12 37.46 -6.31 -24.14
CA ILE A 12 36.15 -6.96 -24.35
C ILE A 12 35.54 -7.43 -23.01
N ILE A 13 36.33 -8.03 -22.12
CA ILE A 13 35.85 -8.49 -20.81
C ILE A 13 35.43 -7.28 -19.95
N CYS A 14 36.22 -6.21 -19.93
CA CYS A 14 35.89 -5.00 -19.18
C CYS A 14 34.64 -4.30 -19.73
N THR A 15 34.44 -4.24 -21.05
CA THR A 15 33.23 -3.65 -21.64
C THR A 15 31.99 -4.51 -21.41
N LEU A 16 32.12 -5.84 -21.47
CA LEU A 16 31.01 -6.76 -21.21
C LEU A 16 30.60 -6.76 -19.73
N GLN A 17 31.55 -6.67 -18.79
CA GLN A 17 31.24 -6.51 -17.37
C GLN A 17 30.55 -5.16 -17.08
N TRP A 18 30.93 -4.10 -17.79
CA TRP A 18 30.31 -2.78 -17.66
C TRP A 18 28.87 -2.77 -18.17
N GLU A 19 28.60 -3.29 -19.38
CA GLU A 19 27.23 -3.39 -19.92
C GLU A 19 26.34 -4.34 -19.13
N THR A 20 26.88 -5.45 -18.63
CA THR A 20 26.09 -6.35 -17.77
C THR A 20 25.80 -5.70 -16.42
N GLN A 21 26.74 -5.03 -15.75
CA GLN A 21 26.43 -4.34 -14.50
C GLN A 21 25.41 -3.21 -14.66
N HIS A 22 25.40 -2.48 -15.78
CA HIS A 22 24.37 -1.46 -16.01
C HIS A 22 22.99 -2.03 -16.39
N ASN A 23 22.94 -3.16 -17.10
CA ASN A 23 21.67 -3.80 -17.48
C ASN A 23 21.04 -4.65 -16.35
N PHE A 24 21.81 -5.02 -15.32
CA PHE A 24 21.30 -5.75 -14.15
C PHE A 24 20.80 -4.85 -13.01
N VAL A 25 20.92 -3.53 -13.13
CA VAL A 25 20.32 -2.57 -12.19
C VAL A 25 18.97 -2.12 -12.76
N ASN A 26 17.87 -2.58 -12.14
CA ASN A 26 16.49 -2.12 -12.34
C ASN A 26 15.57 -2.86 -13.34
N ALA A 27 15.69 -4.18 -13.46
CA ALA A 27 14.46 -4.99 -13.55
C ALA A 27 13.91 -5.22 -12.14
N ALA A 28 13.65 -4.14 -11.39
CA ALA A 28 13.05 -4.24 -10.07
C ALA A 28 11.63 -4.80 -10.24
N LYS A 29 11.48 -6.10 -9.98
CA LYS A 29 10.21 -6.79 -10.11
C LYS A 29 9.21 -6.10 -9.18
N ASN A 30 8.05 -5.71 -9.72
CA ASN A 30 6.97 -5.19 -8.89
C ASN A 30 6.66 -6.21 -7.77
N PRO A 31 6.61 -5.77 -6.50
CA PRO A 31 6.33 -6.63 -5.38
C PRO A 31 4.91 -7.16 -5.47
N GLU A 32 4.68 -8.37 -4.98
CA GLU A 32 3.34 -8.95 -4.91
C GLU A 32 2.43 -8.15 -3.95
N ASN A 33 3.01 -7.62 -2.88
CA ASN A 33 2.35 -6.72 -1.94
C ASN A 33 3.33 -5.67 -1.41
N THR A 34 2.84 -4.44 -1.24
CA THR A 34 3.58 -3.34 -0.62
C THR A 34 2.86 -2.90 0.66
N TYR A 35 3.51 -3.07 1.80
CA TYR A 35 2.91 -2.87 3.12
C TYR A 35 2.99 -1.42 3.59
N PHE A 36 1.97 -0.99 4.32
CA PHE A 36 1.94 0.32 4.97
C PHE A 36 2.94 0.36 6.14
N PRO A 37 3.42 1.55 6.54
CA PRO A 37 4.14 1.69 7.80
C PRO A 37 3.25 1.27 8.97
N THR A 38 3.87 0.73 10.04
CA THR A 38 3.16 0.23 11.22
C THR A 38 3.75 0.76 12.52
N ASN A 39 2.91 0.98 13.54
CA ASN A 39 3.35 1.27 14.90
C ASN A 39 3.85 0.00 15.63
N ARG A 40 4.30 0.17 16.88
CA ARG A 40 4.80 -0.94 17.73
C ARG A 40 3.76 -2.02 18.03
N GLU A 41 2.48 -1.72 17.92
CA GLU A 41 1.36 -2.64 18.16
C GLU A 41 0.90 -3.36 16.87
N GLY A 42 1.56 -3.08 15.74
CA GLY A 42 1.26 -3.65 14.43
C GLY A 42 0.06 -3.02 13.72
N TYR A 43 -0.43 -1.86 14.19
CA TYR A 43 -1.44 -1.08 13.47
C TYR A 43 -0.80 -0.31 12.33
N SER A 44 -1.50 -0.25 11.20
CA SER A 44 -1.05 0.53 10.05
C SER A 44 -1.20 2.01 10.38
N ILE A 45 -0.16 2.80 10.16
CA ILE A 45 -0.14 4.21 10.52
C ILE A 45 -0.29 5.11 9.30
N ILE A 46 -0.84 6.29 9.53
CA ILE A 46 -1.00 7.37 8.55
C ILE A 46 -0.63 8.72 9.16
N HIS A 47 -0.13 9.62 8.33
CA HIS A 47 -0.02 11.05 8.60
C HIS A 47 -1.27 11.76 8.09
N ASN A 48 -1.90 12.54 8.95
CA ASN A 48 -3.04 13.37 8.58
C ASN A 48 -2.56 14.77 8.24
N ILE A 49 -2.45 15.06 6.94
CA ILE A 49 -1.89 16.31 6.40
C ILE A 49 -2.67 17.57 6.84
N ASN A 50 -3.96 17.43 7.18
CA ASN A 50 -4.75 18.58 7.63
C ASN A 50 -4.54 18.93 9.11
N SER A 51 -4.26 17.91 9.93
CA SER A 51 -4.06 18.10 11.38
C SER A 51 -2.59 18.06 11.80
N ASP A 52 -1.70 17.81 10.84
CA ASP A 52 -0.26 17.57 11.01
C ASP A 52 0.08 16.56 12.11
N LYS A 53 -0.73 15.51 12.21
CA LYS A 53 -0.53 14.44 13.21
C LYS A 53 0.03 13.20 12.54
N TYR A 54 1.24 12.83 12.95
CA TYR A 54 1.94 11.63 12.53
C TYR A 54 1.49 10.40 13.31
N ASP A 55 1.78 9.23 12.75
CA ASP A 55 1.60 7.92 13.38
C ASP A 55 0.17 7.61 13.88
N GLN A 56 -0.85 8.20 13.25
CA GLN A 56 -2.23 7.88 13.59
C GLN A 56 -2.55 6.48 13.11
N ALA A 57 -3.01 5.62 14.02
CA ALA A 57 -3.51 4.31 13.64
C ALA A 57 -4.69 4.47 12.68
N LEU A 58 -4.56 3.90 11.49
CA LEU A 58 -5.58 3.88 10.48
C LEU A 58 -6.79 3.10 11.01
N TYR A 59 -7.99 3.62 10.79
CA TYR A 59 -9.21 2.99 11.29
C TYR A 59 -10.35 3.09 10.27
N ILE A 60 -11.34 2.25 10.48
CA ILE A 60 -12.70 2.41 9.95
C ILE A 60 -13.62 2.64 11.13
N PHE A 61 -14.67 3.43 10.94
CA PHE A 61 -15.66 3.60 12.00
C PHE A 61 -17.01 3.08 11.55
N GLU A 62 -17.67 2.41 12.48
CA GLU A 62 -19.04 1.98 12.36
C GLU A 62 -19.92 2.99 13.07
N ASP A 63 -20.85 3.60 12.34
CA ASP A 63 -21.90 4.44 12.93
C ASP A 63 -23.20 3.66 12.94
N PHE A 64 -23.78 3.53 14.12
CA PHE A 64 -25.12 3.00 14.33
C PHE A 64 -26.02 4.21 14.55
N LEU A 65 -27.08 4.36 13.74
CA LEU A 65 -28.01 5.50 13.80
C LEU A 65 -28.54 5.81 15.21
N PHE A 66 -28.43 4.87 16.16
CA PHE A 66 -28.96 5.02 17.52
C PHE A 66 -28.07 4.51 18.69
N SER A 67 -26.83 4.01 18.50
CA SER A 67 -25.97 3.74 19.68
C SER A 67 -24.47 3.56 19.36
N LYS A 68 -23.68 4.58 19.73
CA LYS A 68 -22.20 4.65 19.79
C LYS A 68 -21.42 4.30 18.52
N THR A 69 -20.76 5.33 17.98
CA THR A 69 -19.71 5.17 16.95
C THR A 69 -18.58 4.30 17.48
N LYS A 70 -18.25 3.23 16.75
CA LYS A 70 -17.16 2.32 17.11
C LYS A 70 -16.03 2.40 16.09
N TYR A 71 -14.80 2.54 16.59
CA TYR A 71 -13.60 2.57 15.76
C TYR A 71 -12.93 1.19 15.73
N TYR A 72 -12.61 0.72 14.53
CA TYR A 72 -11.83 -0.49 14.31
C TYR A 72 -10.51 -0.13 13.66
N TYR A 73 -9.43 -0.26 14.43
CA TYR A 73 -8.08 -0.02 13.95
C TYR A 73 -7.65 -1.12 12.97
N LEU A 74 -7.05 -0.69 11.86
CA LEU A 74 -6.63 -1.54 10.76
C LEU A 74 -5.19 -2.00 10.94
N LYS A 75 -4.96 -3.30 10.77
CA LYS A 75 -3.65 -3.95 10.76
C LYS A 75 -3.32 -4.49 9.38
N GLY A 76 -2.03 -4.67 9.11
CA GLY A 76 -1.55 -5.38 7.93
C GLY A 76 -2.02 -4.77 6.61
N CYS A 77 -2.21 -3.44 6.55
CA CYS A 77 -2.60 -2.77 5.32
C CYS A 77 -1.53 -2.96 4.26
N ARG A 78 -1.94 -3.37 3.05
CA ARG A 78 -1.04 -3.61 1.93
C ARG A 78 -1.70 -3.30 0.60
N PHE A 79 -0.94 -2.66 -0.28
CA PHE A 79 -1.30 -2.51 -1.68
C PHE A 79 -0.93 -3.78 -2.45
N ASN A 80 -1.85 -4.26 -3.28
CA ASN A 80 -1.63 -5.38 -4.18
C ASN A 80 -1.78 -4.86 -5.64
N PRO A 81 -0.71 -4.85 -6.45
CA PRO A 81 -0.74 -4.28 -7.79
C PRO A 81 -1.55 -5.12 -8.78
N GLU A 82 -1.62 -6.44 -8.59
CA GLU A 82 -2.38 -7.35 -9.47
C GLU A 82 -3.88 -7.05 -9.39
N ASN A 83 -4.41 -7.01 -8.17
CA ASN A 83 -5.82 -6.72 -7.89
C ASN A 83 -6.15 -5.23 -7.90
N MET A 84 -5.13 -4.37 -7.94
CA MET A 84 -5.25 -2.92 -7.81
C MET A 84 -6.11 -2.50 -6.62
N ALA A 85 -5.74 -3.01 -5.45
CA ALA A 85 -6.50 -2.84 -4.23
C ALA A 85 -5.60 -2.72 -3.00
N ILE A 86 -6.09 -2.00 -1.98
CA ILE A 86 -5.52 -2.04 -0.63
C ILE A 86 -6.32 -3.04 0.20
N TYR A 87 -5.64 -3.96 0.84
CA TYR A 87 -6.21 -4.91 1.80
C TYR A 87 -5.78 -4.54 3.20
N CYS A 88 -6.72 -4.46 4.14
CA CYS A 88 -6.44 -4.27 5.56
C CYS A 88 -7.27 -5.25 6.38
N GLU A 89 -6.85 -5.51 7.61
CA GLU A 89 -7.50 -6.46 8.52
C GLU A 89 -7.86 -5.80 9.85
N PHE A 90 -8.94 -6.25 10.48
CA PHE A 90 -9.33 -5.77 11.80
C PHE A 90 -10.12 -6.82 12.57
N LYS A 91 -10.19 -6.63 13.89
CA LYS A 91 -10.97 -7.46 14.79
C LYS A 91 -12.30 -6.78 15.08
N GLY A 92 -13.40 -7.43 14.69
CA GLY A 92 -14.75 -6.98 14.98
C GLY A 92 -15.24 -7.45 16.36
N ASN A 93 -16.56 -7.41 16.55
CA ASN A 93 -17.18 -7.90 17.78
C ASN A 93 -16.92 -9.41 17.98
N LYS A 94 -16.83 -9.83 19.25
CA LYS A 94 -16.63 -11.25 19.64
C LYS A 94 -15.35 -11.89 19.09
N GLY A 95 -14.32 -11.09 18.79
CA GLY A 95 -13.00 -11.58 18.37
C GLY A 95 -12.90 -12.05 16.90
N LYS A 96 -13.99 -11.91 16.13
CA LYS A 96 -14.04 -12.25 14.71
C LYS A 96 -13.06 -11.38 13.91
N SER A 97 -12.40 -11.98 12.93
CA SER A 97 -11.48 -11.29 12.03
C SER A 97 -12.19 -10.88 10.76
N TYR A 98 -11.87 -9.70 10.26
CA TYR A 98 -12.40 -9.19 9.00
C TYR A 98 -11.27 -8.66 8.15
N ARG A 99 -11.42 -8.80 6.83
CA ARG A 99 -10.60 -8.14 5.84
C ARG A 99 -11.44 -7.14 5.08
N VAL A 100 -10.94 -5.92 4.96
CA VAL A 100 -11.47 -4.89 4.07
C VAL A 100 -10.60 -4.82 2.82
N LYS A 101 -11.23 -4.80 1.64
CA LYS A 101 -10.62 -4.54 0.33
C LYS A 101 -11.09 -3.18 -0.15
N TYR A 102 -10.17 -2.27 -0.39
CA TYR A 102 -10.41 -0.97 -1.03
C TYR A 102 -9.98 -1.06 -2.49
N SER A 103 -10.91 -0.91 -3.44
CA SER A 103 -10.57 -0.90 -4.86
C SER A 103 -10.04 0.47 -5.26
N ILE A 104 -8.93 0.49 -6.01
CA ILE A 104 -8.25 1.71 -6.41
C ILE A 104 -8.41 1.92 -7.92
N SER A 105 -8.61 3.16 -8.33
CA SER A 105 -8.64 3.52 -9.75
C SER A 105 -7.25 3.40 -10.37
N ARG A 106 -7.09 2.51 -11.36
CA ARG A 106 -5.85 2.38 -12.16
C ARG A 106 -5.40 3.70 -12.78
N LYS A 107 -6.34 4.60 -13.09
CA LYS A 107 -6.03 5.87 -13.74
C LYS A 107 -5.32 6.87 -12.83
N THR A 108 -5.36 6.68 -11.51
CA THR A 108 -4.70 7.60 -10.57
C THR A 108 -3.34 7.11 -10.11
N VAL A 109 -2.96 5.89 -10.52
CA VAL A 109 -1.66 5.31 -10.19
C VAL A 109 -0.58 6.02 -10.99
N THR A 110 0.26 6.76 -10.28
CA THR A 110 1.37 7.57 -10.80
C THR A 110 2.65 6.77 -10.99
N CYS A 111 2.84 5.72 -10.19
CA CYS A 111 4.00 4.81 -10.24
C CYS A 111 3.64 3.48 -9.58
N PHE A 112 4.44 2.44 -9.80
CA PHE A 112 4.35 1.21 -9.02
C PHE A 112 5.54 1.12 -8.08
N PRO A 113 5.33 0.82 -6.79
CA PRO A 113 6.42 0.64 -5.84
C PRO A 113 7.27 -0.54 -6.28
N THR A 114 8.59 -0.40 -6.18
CA THR A 114 9.57 -1.49 -6.42
C THR A 114 9.93 -2.22 -5.12
N GLU A 115 9.58 -1.62 -3.99
CA GLU A 115 9.83 -2.13 -2.64
C GLU A 115 8.56 -2.72 -2.03
N ASN A 116 8.73 -3.66 -1.11
CA ASN A 116 7.62 -4.31 -0.41
C ASN A 116 7.06 -3.48 0.75
N LYS A 117 7.53 -2.25 0.96
CA LYS A 117 7.09 -1.40 2.06
C LYS A 117 7.04 0.07 1.64
N PHE A 118 5.97 0.75 2.04
CA PHE A 118 5.87 2.21 1.99
C PHE A 118 6.57 2.84 3.21
N THR A 119 7.27 3.94 2.98
CA THR A 119 7.92 4.74 4.02
C THR A 119 6.93 5.65 4.73
N LEU A 120 5.93 6.15 4.01
CA LEU A 120 4.91 7.07 4.53
C LEU A 120 3.56 6.78 3.85
N ALA A 121 2.48 7.02 4.61
CA ALA A 121 1.13 7.01 4.10
C ALA A 121 0.39 8.26 4.61
N GLU A 122 -0.24 9.00 3.72
CA GLU A 122 -0.89 10.28 4.02
C GLU A 122 -2.36 10.32 3.60
N THR A 123 -3.17 11.08 4.33
CA THR A 123 -4.59 11.32 4.00
C THR A 123 -5.02 12.75 4.35
N GLY A 124 -5.81 13.34 3.45
CA GLY A 124 -6.41 14.67 3.62
C GLY A 124 -7.70 14.72 4.45
N ARG A 125 -8.21 13.62 5.01
CA ARG A 125 -9.35 13.61 5.98
C ARG A 125 -9.23 12.42 6.95
N ASN A 126 -10.05 12.41 8.01
CA ASN A 126 -10.23 11.26 8.93
C ASN A 126 -10.34 9.92 8.16
N ALA A 127 -9.89 8.84 8.80
CA ALA A 127 -9.50 7.55 8.23
C ALA A 127 -10.48 6.90 7.22
N LEU A 128 -9.96 5.88 6.51
CA LEU A 128 -10.43 5.22 5.27
C LEU A 128 -11.92 4.99 5.04
N GLY A 129 -12.79 5.16 6.02
CA GLY A 129 -14.21 5.41 5.76
C GLY A 129 -15.16 5.04 6.88
N TYR A 130 -16.43 5.31 6.56
CA TYR A 130 -17.63 4.97 7.33
C TYR A 130 -18.23 3.66 6.86
N ILE A 131 -18.51 2.75 7.79
CA ILE A 131 -19.21 1.49 7.56
C ILE A 131 -20.54 1.54 8.30
N SER A 132 -21.65 1.38 7.58
CA SER A 132 -22.97 1.31 8.24
C SER A 132 -23.18 -0.08 8.83
N GLY A 133 -23.53 -0.14 10.13
CA GLY A 133 -24.08 -1.28 10.87
C GLY A 133 -23.61 -2.68 10.44
N PHE A 134 -22.74 -3.29 11.24
CA PHE A 134 -22.05 -4.57 11.01
C PHE A 134 -22.96 -5.84 10.98
N GLU A 135 -24.24 -5.71 10.62
CA GLU A 135 -25.17 -6.83 10.37
C GLU A 135 -25.64 -6.91 8.90
N ARG A 136 -25.10 -6.06 8.00
CA ARG A 136 -25.21 -6.23 6.52
C ARG A 136 -23.87 -6.60 5.86
N THR A 137 -22.99 -7.26 6.61
CA THR A 137 -21.55 -7.52 6.36
C THR A 137 -21.23 -8.54 5.27
N THR A 138 -21.79 -8.34 4.08
CA THR A 138 -21.18 -8.67 2.79
C THR A 138 -21.75 -7.67 1.79
N GLY A 139 -20.98 -6.66 1.40
CA GLY A 139 -21.51 -5.64 0.50
C GLY A 139 -20.45 -4.68 0.01
N THR A 140 -20.73 -4.09 -1.14
CA THR A 140 -19.88 -3.08 -1.77
C THR A 140 -20.47 -1.71 -1.46
N LYS A 141 -19.64 -0.75 -1.07
CA LYS A 141 -20.07 0.64 -0.89
C LYS A 141 -19.14 1.58 -1.63
N THR A 142 -19.73 2.46 -2.44
CA THR A 142 -19.01 3.51 -3.15
C THR A 142 -18.50 4.57 -2.18
N MET A 143 -17.27 5.02 -2.38
CA MET A 143 -16.69 6.15 -1.68
C MET A 143 -15.81 6.96 -2.65
N SER A 144 -15.34 8.13 -2.25
CA SER A 144 -14.32 8.86 -2.99
C SER A 144 -13.32 9.39 -1.98
N ARG A 145 -12.20 8.70 -1.87
CA ARG A 145 -11.11 9.02 -0.94
C ARG A 145 -9.79 8.87 -1.66
N THR A 146 -8.83 9.69 -1.27
CA THR A 146 -7.46 9.60 -1.77
C THR A 146 -6.54 9.32 -0.60
N ILE A 147 -5.66 8.34 -0.78
CA ILE A 147 -4.50 8.10 0.08
C ILE A 147 -3.24 8.30 -0.75
N TYR A 148 -2.27 9.01 -0.21
CA TYR A 148 -0.94 9.11 -0.80
C TYR A 148 -0.02 8.11 -0.10
N LEU A 149 0.66 7.27 -0.86
CA LEU A 149 1.61 6.28 -0.35
C LEU A 149 2.97 6.56 -0.95
N HIS A 150 3.98 6.61 -0.10
CA HIS A 150 5.33 6.99 -0.50
C HIS A 150 6.26 5.81 -0.29
N SER A 151 7.11 5.56 -1.28
CA SER A 151 8.21 4.60 -1.24
C SER A 151 9.42 5.22 -1.94
N ASN A 152 10.59 4.60 -1.85
CA ASN A 152 11.79 5.17 -2.46
C ASN A 152 11.59 5.35 -3.98
N GLY A 153 11.56 6.61 -4.42
CA GLY A 153 11.37 6.97 -5.83
C GLY A 153 9.95 6.76 -6.38
N CYS A 154 8.95 6.54 -5.54
CA CYS A 154 7.56 6.41 -5.98
C CYS A 154 6.57 7.02 -4.99
N ASP A 155 5.90 8.09 -5.43
CA ASP A 155 4.74 8.70 -4.78
C ASP A 155 3.46 8.20 -5.46
N PHE A 156 2.79 7.26 -4.82
CA PHE A 156 1.61 6.56 -5.31
C PHE A 156 0.32 7.24 -4.82
N ASN A 157 -0.48 7.75 -5.77
CA ASN A 157 -1.79 8.32 -5.46
C ASN A 157 -2.92 7.28 -5.61
N ALA A 158 -3.45 6.80 -4.48
CA ALA A 158 -4.50 5.82 -4.41
C ALA A 158 -5.89 6.49 -4.36
N HIS A 159 -6.57 6.64 -5.50
CA HIS A 159 -7.98 7.03 -5.50
C HIS A 159 -8.86 5.80 -5.28
N ILE A 160 -9.48 5.74 -4.11
CA ILE A 160 -10.37 4.69 -3.66
C ILE A 160 -11.80 5.07 -4.03
N TYR A 161 -12.44 4.21 -4.82
CA TYR A 161 -13.80 4.44 -5.29
C TYR A 161 -14.84 3.51 -4.64
N GLU A 162 -14.41 2.42 -4.01
CA GLU A 162 -15.28 1.50 -3.29
C GLU A 162 -14.51 0.68 -2.25
N PHE A 163 -15.25 0.05 -1.35
CA PHE A 163 -14.71 -0.98 -0.47
C PHE A 163 -15.67 -2.14 -0.25
N TYR A 164 -15.11 -3.28 0.14
CA TYR A 164 -15.79 -4.52 0.47
C TYR A 164 -15.20 -5.13 1.75
N ILE A 165 -16.04 -5.74 2.59
CA ILE A 165 -15.63 -6.39 3.84
C ILE A 165 -16.05 -7.86 3.83
N LYS A 166 -15.15 -8.73 4.27
CA LYS A 166 -15.38 -10.18 4.42
C LYS A 166 -14.85 -10.67 5.76
N GLU A 167 -15.57 -11.58 6.40
CA GLU A 167 -15.07 -12.37 7.54
C GLU A 167 -13.96 -13.34 7.06
N ILE A 168 -12.89 -13.49 7.85
CA ILE A 168 -11.73 -14.36 7.55
C ILE A 168 -11.41 -15.32 8.69
#